data_AF-A0A4Z0PLA5-F1
#
_entry.id   AF-A0A4Z0PLA5-F1
#
_cell.length_a   1.000
_cell.length_b   1.000
_cell.length_c   1.000
_cell.angle_alpha   90.00
_cell.angle_beta   90.00
_cell.angle_gamma   90.00
#
_symmetry.space_group_name_H-M   'P 1'
#
loop_
_entity.id
_entity.type
_entity.pdbx_description
1 polymer ?
#
loop_
_entity_poly.entity_id
_entity_poly.type
_entity_poly.pdbx_seq_one_letter_code
_entity_poly.pdbx_strand_id
1 'polypeptide(L)'
;MVLTAVQTATLTSFCKFLERPDEPVLLLRGYAGTGKKHLLQALLAELAGRQMRAVLLAPTGRAERVMAQQTGRKETAIIHRGIYDC
;
A
#
# COMPACT_ATOMS: atom_id res chain seq x y z
N MET A 1 6.51 9.40 -14.02
CA MET A 1 5.70 10.00 -12.94
C MET A 1 6.64 10.41 -11.82
N VAL A 2 6.53 11.61 -11.25
CA VAL A 2 7.51 12.15 -10.29
C VAL A 2 6.90 12.17 -8.89
N LEU A 3 7.57 11.52 -7.92
CA LEU A 3 7.19 11.57 -6.51
C LEU A 3 7.71 12.88 -5.88
N THR A 4 6.95 13.44 -4.94
CA THR A 4 7.45 14.58 -4.14
C THR A 4 8.57 14.11 -3.21
N ALA A 5 9.40 15.04 -2.72
CA ALA A 5 10.48 14.71 -1.79
C ALA A 5 10.00 13.89 -0.58
N VAL A 6 8.82 14.21 -0.04
CA VAL A 6 8.20 13.47 1.08
C VAL A 6 7.78 12.06 0.67
N GLN A 7 7.20 11.90 -0.52
CA GLN A 7 6.79 10.58 -1.03
C GLN A 7 8.02 9.71 -1.33
N THR A 8 9.08 10.28 -1.88
CA THR A 8 10.36 9.61 -2.10
C THR A 8 10.97 9.17 -0.76
N ALA A 9 11.01 10.05 0.25
CA ALA A 9 11.48 9.68 1.59
C ALA A 9 10.63 8.56 2.21
N THR A 10 9.31 8.59 1.99
CA THR A 10 8.40 7.54 2.45
C THR A 10 8.67 6.20 1.75
N LEU A 11 8.94 6.23 0.44
CA LEU A 11 9.31 5.04 -0.33
C LEU A 11 10.63 4.45 0.17
N THR A 12 11.63 5.29 0.45
CA THR A 12 12.91 4.86 1.04
C THR A 12 12.71 4.21 2.41
N SER A 13 11.88 4.80 3.28
CA SER A 13 11.54 4.21 4.58
C SER A 13 10.81 2.87 4.43
N PHE A 14 9.93 2.74 3.43
CA PHE A 14 9.27 1.49 3.11
C PHE A 14 10.26 0.42 2.65
N CYS A 15 11.20 0.74 1.77
CA CYS A 15 12.25 -0.20 1.34
C CYS A 15 13.09 -0.70 2.51
N LYS A 16 13.48 0.19 3.44
CA LYS A 16 14.18 -0.19 4.67
C LYS A 16 13.34 -1.09 5.57
N PHE A 17 12.04 -0.83 5.67
CA PHE A 17 11.11 -1.68 6.43
C PHE A 17 11.07 -3.10 5.87
N LEU A 18 11.07 -3.27 4.54
CA LEU A 18 11.09 -4.61 3.92
C LEU A 18 12.34 -5.43 4.24
N GLU A 19 13.41 -4.77 4.69
CA GLU A 19 14.70 -5.39 5.05
C GLU A 19 14.82 -5.68 6.56
N ARG A 20 13.79 -5.38 7.36
CA ARG A 20 13.79 -5.52 8.82
C ARG A 20 12.73 -6.53 9.28
N PRO A 21 13.04 -7.84 9.28
CA PRO A 21 12.08 -8.87 9.70
C PRO A 21 11.64 -8.70 11.16
N ASP A 22 12.45 -8.07 12.00
CA ASP A 22 12.20 -7.86 13.43
C ASP A 22 11.27 -6.66 13.71
N GLU A 23 10.98 -5.83 12.70
CA GLU A 23 10.10 -4.66 12.78
C GLU A 23 8.89 -4.85 11.83
N PRO A 24 7.90 -5.71 12.16
CA PRO A 24 6.90 -6.21 11.19
C PRO A 24 5.79 -5.21 10.83
N VAL A 25 5.77 -4.01 11.42
CA VAL A 25 4.71 -3.02 11.21
C VAL A 25 5.27 -1.65 10.83
N LEU A 26 4.80 -1.11 9.71
CA LEU A 26 5.04 0.28 9.29
C LEU A 26 3.72 1.06 9.25
N LEU A 27 3.67 2.20 9.95
CA LEU A 27 2.52 3.10 9.92
C LEU A 27 2.80 4.33 9.05
N LEU A 28 2.01 4.51 7.99
CA LEU A 28 2.06 5.69 7.12
C LEU A 28 0.90 6.63 7.42
N ARG A 29 1.20 7.90 7.70
CA ARG A 29 0.20 8.95 7.92
C ARG A 29 0.19 9.93 6.75
N GLY A 30 -1.00 10.26 6.24
CA GLY A 30 -1.15 11.20 5.14
C GLY A 30 -2.49 11.92 5.15
N TYR A 31 -2.45 13.25 5.05
CA TYR A 31 -3.62 14.12 5.01
C TYR A 31 -4.35 14.06 3.66
N ALA A 32 -5.54 14.66 3.58
CA ALA A 32 -6.23 14.81 2.30
C ALA A 32 -5.33 15.59 1.31
N GLY A 33 -5.34 15.20 0.03
CA GLY A 33 -4.53 15.87 -1.00
C GLY A 33 -3.03 15.50 -1.04
N THR A 34 -2.50 14.67 -0.14
CA THR A 34 -1.05 14.33 -0.12
C THR A 34 -0.61 13.29 -1.16
N GLY A 35 -1.41 13.07 -2.22
CA GLY A 35 -1.06 12.14 -3.29
C GLY A 35 -0.98 10.67 -2.88
N LYS A 36 -1.74 10.24 -1.85
CA LYS A 36 -1.75 8.86 -1.34
C LYS A 36 -1.93 7.79 -2.43
N LYS A 37 -2.75 8.08 -3.45
CA LYS A 37 -2.91 7.22 -4.63
C LYS A 37 -1.58 6.95 -5.33
N HIS A 38 -0.82 8.01 -5.62
CA HIS A 38 0.47 7.90 -6.30
C HIS A 38 1.51 7.19 -5.44
N LEU A 39 1.54 7.47 -4.13
CA LEU A 39 2.40 6.76 -3.19
C LEU A 39 2.07 5.26 -3.17
N LEU A 40 0.79 4.88 -3.06
CA LEU A 40 0.35 3.48 -3.06
C LEU A 40 0.79 2.73 -4.33
N GLN A 41 0.72 3.37 -5.50
CA GLN A 41 1.21 2.79 -6.76
C GLN A 41 2.72 2.54 -6.74
N ALA A 42 3.50 3.48 -6.20
CA ALA A 42 4.96 3.31 -6.06
C ALA A 42 5.30 2.16 -5.09
N LEU A 43 4.63 2.07 -3.94
CA LEU A 43 4.84 0.98 -2.97
C LEU A 43 4.54 -0.39 -3.59
N LEU A 44 3.45 -0.50 -4.35
CA LEU A 44 3.08 -1.74 -5.05
C LEU A 44 4.06 -2.09 -6.18
N ALA A 45 4.62 -1.10 -6.86
CA ALA A 45 5.64 -1.32 -7.89
C ALA A 45 6.95 -1.84 -7.29
N GLU A 46 7.38 -1.29 -6.15
CA GLU A 46 8.56 -1.80 -5.41
C GLU A 46 8.37 -3.27 -4.99
N LEU A 47 7.21 -3.60 -4.42
CA LEU A 47 6.90 -4.99 -4.04
C LEU A 47 6.91 -5.93 -5.25
N ALA A 48 6.33 -5.50 -6.37
CA ALA A 48 6.34 -6.29 -7.60
C ALA A 48 7.76 -6.49 -8.16
N GLY A 49 8.60 -5.45 -8.14
CA GLY A 49 10.01 -5.52 -8.55
C GLY A 49 10.83 -6.47 -7.68
N ARG A 50 10.48 -6.59 -6.39
CA ARG A 50 11.07 -7.56 -5.44
C ARG A 50 10.42 -8.95 -5.49
N GLN A 51 9.47 -9.19 -6.40
CA GLN A 51 8.69 -10.44 -6.49
C GLN A 51 7.93 -10.81 -5.20
N MET A 52 7.59 -9.82 -4.39
CA MET A 52 6.83 -10.00 -3.16
C MET A 52 5.33 -9.96 -3.45
N ARG A 53 4.60 -10.98 -3.00
CA ARG A 53 3.14 -10.96 -3.05
C ARG A 53 2.60 -9.99 -2.01
N ALA A 54 1.58 -9.23 -2.39
CA ALA A 54 0.92 -8.29 -1.50
C ALA A 54 -0.58 -8.29 -1.76
N VAL A 55 -1.35 -8.35 -0.68
CA VAL A 55 -2.80 -8.24 -0.65
C VAL A 55 -3.17 -6.88 -0.09
N LEU A 56 -4.17 -6.24 -0.71
CA LEU A 56 -4.66 -4.95 -0.25
C LEU A 56 -5.94 -5.16 0.57
N LEU A 57 -5.97 -4.59 1.77
CA LEU A 57 -7.12 -4.68 2.66
C LEU A 57 -7.64 -3.28 2.98
N ALA A 58 -8.97 -3.14 3.03
CA ALA A 58 -9.65 -1.89 3.37
C ALA A 58 -10.71 -2.10 4.47
N PRO A 59 -11.03 -1.08 5.29
CA PRO A 59 -11.94 -1.26 6.42
C PRO A 59 -13.42 -1.34 6.02
N THR A 60 -13.81 -0.79 4.86
CA THR A 60 -15.20 -0.75 4.39
C THR A 60 -15.28 -1.10 2.91
N GLY A 61 -16.45 -1.57 2.45
CA GLY A 61 -16.67 -1.90 1.04
C GLY A 61 -16.50 -0.72 0.09
N ARG A 62 -16.83 0.50 0.53
CA ARG A 62 -16.56 1.72 -0.28
C ARG A 62 -15.05 1.96 -0.42
N ALA A 63 -14.28 1.81 0.66
CA ALA A 63 -12.83 2.00 0.63
C ALA A 63 -12.14 0.91 -0.22
N GLU A 64 -12.60 -0.34 -0.14
CA GLU A 64 -12.16 -1.44 -1.00
C GLU A 64 -12.34 -1.10 -2.48
N ARG A 65 -13.56 -0.75 -2.90
CA ARG A 65 -13.83 -0.38 -4.31
C ARG A 65 -12.96 0.76 -4.83
N VAL A 66 -12.79 1.81 -4.03
CA VAL A 66 -11.93 2.94 -4.40
C VAL A 66 -10.47 2.51 -4.52
N MET A 67 -9.96 1.71 -3.58
CA MET A 67 -8.59 1.22 -3.60
C MET A 67 -8.35 0.26 -4.77
N ALA A 68 -9.29 -0.65 -5.04
CA ALA A 68 -9.25 -1.56 -6.19
C ALA A 68 -9.21 -0.78 -7.52
N GLN A 69 -10.07 0.22 -7.68
CA GLN A 69 -10.08 1.08 -8.87
C GLN A 69 -8.77 1.87 -9.04
N GLN A 70 -8.20 2.36 -7.93
CA GLN A 70 -6.96 3.16 -7.96
C GLN A 70 -5.71 2.33 -8.28
N THR A 71 -5.70 1.07 -7.87
CA THR A 71 -4.52 0.18 -7.97
C THR A 71 -4.62 -0.85 -9.09
N GLY A 72 -5.82 -1.10 -9.62
CA GLY A 72 -6.09 -2.18 -10.57
C GLY A 72 -5.99 -3.59 -9.97
N ARG A 73 -5.86 -3.71 -8.64
CA ARG A 73 -5.69 -4.99 -7.94
C ARG A 73 -7.05 -5.62 -7.64
N LYS A 74 -7.41 -6.66 -8.40
CA LYS A 74 -8.67 -7.41 -8.23
C LYS A 74 -8.78 -8.12 -6.87
N GLU A 75 -7.65 -8.42 -6.24
CA GLU A 75 -7.56 -9.09 -4.93
C GLU A 75 -7.70 -8.14 -3.74
N THR A 76 -8.13 -6.90 -3.96
CA THR A 76 -8.41 -5.97 -2.85
C THR A 76 -9.66 -6.46 -2.12
N ALA A 77 -9.56 -6.65 -0.82
CA ALA A 77 -10.68 -7.13 0.01
C ALA A 77 -10.93 -6.19 1.18
N ILE A 78 -12.06 -6.37 1.84
CA ILE A 78 -12.29 -5.76 3.16
C ILE A 78 -11.63 -6.60 4.25
N ILE A 79 -11.15 -5.96 5.32
CA ILE A 79 -10.32 -6.60 6.35
C ILE A 79 -10.93 -7.91 6.85
N HIS A 80 -12.22 -7.93 7.20
CA HIS A 80 -12.85 -9.15 7.72
C HIS A 80 -12.85 -10.29 6.68
N ARG A 81 -13.18 -10.02 5.41
CA ARG A 81 -13.10 -11.05 4.37
C ARG A 81 -11.66 -11.53 4.17
N GLY A 82 -10.70 -10.63 4.22
CA GLY A 82 -9.29 -10.95 3.99
C GLY A 82 -8.58 -11.67 5.14
N ILE A 83 -9.19 -11.75 6.33
CA ILE A 83 -8.61 -12.46 7.49
C ILE A 83 -9.45 -13.64 7.97
N TYR A 84 -10.75 -13.70 7.63
CA TYR A 84 -11.65 -14.78 8.05
C TYR A 84 -12.17 -15.64 6.90
N ASP A 85 -12.36 -15.06 5.70
CA ASP A 85 -13.01 -15.73 4.56
C ASP A 85 -12.02 -16.08 3.42
N CYS A 86 -10.72 -15.87 3.67
CA CYS A 86 -9.63 -16.17 2.74
C CYS A 86 -9.35 -17.67 2.59
#